data_AF-A0A4Q6J6X3-F1
#
_entry.id   AF-A0A4Q6J6X3-F1
#
_cell.length_a   1.000
_cell.length_b   1.000
_cell.length_c   1.000
_cell.angle_alpha   90.00
_cell.angle_beta   90.00
_cell.angle_gamma   90.00
#
_symmetry.space_group_name_H-M   'P 1'
#
loop_
_entity.id
_entity.type
_entity.pdbx_description
1 polymer ?
#
loop_
_entity_poly.entity_id
_entity_poly.type
_entity_poly.pdbx_seq_one_letter_code
_entity_poly.pdbx_strand_id
1 'polypeptide(L)' 'MTPNIKSFIAKNITNKIVEAYHVTENDHPIKRMSESVGVKYRFDDGTIQTISKVDAKSAPKFTPIWKLD' A
#
# COMPACT_ATOMS: atom_id res chain seq x y z
N MET A 1 6.90 -13.39 3.05
CA MET A 1 5.69 -12.68 2.60
C MET A 1 4.63 -12.76 3.69
N THR A 2 4.15 -11.64 4.21
CA THR A 2 3.03 -11.60 5.18
C THR A 2 1.69 -11.95 4.50
N PRO A 3 0.66 -12.37 5.24
CA PRO A 3 -0.68 -12.56 4.68
C PRO A 3 -1.25 -11.29 4.04
N ASN A 4 -1.00 -10.12 4.65
CA ASN A 4 -1.48 -8.83 4.15
C ASN A 4 -0.86 -8.48 2.79
N ILE A 5 0.48 -8.54 2.64
CA ILE A 5 1.11 -8.25 1.35
C ILE A 5 0.70 -9.28 0.28
N LYS A 6 0.44 -10.55 0.65
CA LYS A 6 -0.04 -11.56 -0.29
C LYS A 6 -1.43 -11.18 -0.83
N SER A 7 -2.33 -10.75 0.04
CA SER A 7 -3.66 -10.25 -0.35
C SER A 7 -3.56 -9.00 -1.23
N PHE A 8 -2.68 -8.06 -0.85
CA PHE A 8 -2.42 -6.85 -1.62
C PHE A 8 -1.94 -7.15 -3.04
N ILE A 9 -0.95 -8.04 -3.18
CA ILE A 9 -0.41 -8.43 -4.49
C ILE A 9 -1.50 -9.07 -5.35
N ALA A 10 -2.27 -10.01 -4.80
CA ALA A 10 -3.37 -10.65 -5.51
C ALA A 10 -4.42 -9.63 -5.99
N LYS A 11 -4.72 -8.64 -5.14
CA LYS A 11 -5.63 -7.56 -5.49
C LYS A 11 -5.05 -6.65 -6.57
N ASN A 12 -3.78 -6.27 -6.46
CA ASN A 12 -3.15 -5.33 -7.39
C ASN A 12 -2.99 -5.90 -8.82
N ILE A 13 -2.99 -7.23 -8.96
CA ILE A 13 -3.06 -7.90 -10.27
C ILE A 13 -4.41 -7.64 -10.95
N THR A 14 -5.50 -7.53 -10.18
CA THR A 14 -6.87 -7.37 -10.69
C THR A 14 -7.28 -5.90 -10.77
N ASN A 15 -6.90 -5.11 -9.76
CA ASN A 15 -7.26 -3.72 -9.58
C ASN A 15 -6.00 -2.87 -9.54
N LYS A 16 -5.92 -1.84 -10.37
CA LYS A 16 -4.75 -0.96 -10.40
C LYS A 16 -4.82 0.06 -9.28
N ILE A 17 -3.67 0.49 -8.79
CA ILE A 17 -3.59 1.57 -7.79
C ILE A 17 -3.83 2.89 -8.51
N VAL A 18 -4.67 3.74 -7.92
CA VAL A 18 -4.96 5.10 -8.41
C VAL A 18 -4.38 6.20 -7.50
N GLU A 19 -4.12 5.89 -6.23
CA GLU A 19 -3.62 6.85 -5.26
C GLU A 19 -2.87 6.12 -4.13
N ALA A 20 -1.81 6.74 -3.59
CA ALA A 20 -1.20 6.26 -2.36
C ALA A 20 -0.66 7.42 -1.50
N TYR A 21 -0.71 7.25 -0.19
CA TYR A 21 -0.13 8.20 0.76
C TYR A 21 0.42 7.51 2.01
N HIS A 22 1.49 8.10 2.56
CA HIS A 22 2.09 7.63 3.79
C HIS A 22 1.19 7.97 4.99
N VAL A 23 1.07 7.02 5.91
CA VAL A 23 0.23 7.16 7.11
C VAL A 23 1.01 6.93 8.41
N THR A 24 0.50 7.55 9.48
CA THR A 24 0.91 7.35 10.88
C THR A 24 0.26 6.10 11.48
N GLU A 25 0.61 5.73 12.72
CA GLU A 25 -0.02 4.62 13.46
C GLU A 25 -1.53 4.79 13.65
N ASN A 26 -1.99 6.05 13.71
CA ASN A 26 -3.41 6.39 13.84
C ASN A 26 -4.09 6.58 12.48
N ASP A 27 -3.49 6.08 11.40
CA ASP A 27 -4.04 6.08 10.05
C ASP A 27 -4.29 7.49 9.44
N HIS A 28 -3.63 8.50 10.01
CA HIS A 28 -3.63 9.88 9.51
C HIS A 28 -2.47 10.12 8.55
N PRO A 29 -2.60 11.06 7.58
CA PRO A 29 -1.48 11.49 6.75
C PRO A 29 -0.29 11.97 7.60
N ILE A 30 0.92 11.61 7.18
CA ILE A 30 2.14 12.03 7.85
C ILE A 30 2.41 13.52 7.64
N LYS A 31 3.07 14.17 8.61
CA LYS A 31 3.69 15.48 8.44
C LYS A 31 5.20 15.36 8.18
N ARG A 32 5.81 14.28 8.67
CA ARG A 32 7.25 13.99 8.52
C ARG A 32 7.46 12.52 8.15
N MET A 33 8.45 12.21 7.31
CA MET A 33 8.74 10.83 6.88
C MET A 33 9.06 9.89 8.05
N SER A 34 9.62 10.40 9.14
CA SER A 34 9.89 9.64 10.36
C SER A 34 8.62 9.07 11.02
N GLU A 35 7.46 9.69 10.79
CA GLU A 35 6.17 9.29 11.36
C GLU A 35 5.50 8.17 10.56
N SER A 36 6.00 7.87 9.35
CA SER A 36 5.38 6.86 8.50
C SER A 36 5.57 5.46 9.08
N VAL A 37 4.46 4.74 9.22
CA VAL A 37 4.47 3.30 9.56
C VAL A 37 4.07 2.42 8.38
N GLY A 38 3.50 3.02 7.34
CA GLY A 38 3.09 2.35 6.13
C GLY A 38 2.59 3.32 5.06
N VAL A 39 2.04 2.73 4.01
CA VAL A 39 1.41 3.42 2.88
C VAL A 39 0.00 2.88 2.71
N LYS A 40 -0.97 3.79 2.63
CA LYS A 40 -2.34 3.47 2.28
C LYS A 40 -2.52 3.65 0.79
N TYR A 41 -3.07 2.63 0.13
CA TYR A 41 -3.30 2.58 -1.31
C TYR A 41 -4.80 2.55 -1.58
N ARG A 42 -5.24 3.33 -2.56
CA ARG A 42 -6.58 3.26 -3.14
C ARG A 42 -6.51 2.57 -4.49
N PHE A 43 -7.40 1.62 -4.72
CA PHE A 43 -7.53 0.87 -5.96
C PHE A 43 -8.65 1.45 -6.86
N ASP A 44 -8.63 1.08 -8.14
CA ASP A 44 -9.60 1.54 -9.14
C ASP A 44 -11.05 1.09 -8.87
N ASP A 45 -11.26 0.04 -8.08
CA ASP A 45 -12.56 -0.39 -7.59
C ASP A 45 -13.04 0.38 -6.34
N GLY A 46 -12.28 1.40 -5.91
CA GLY A 46 -12.59 2.24 -4.76
C GLY A 46 -12.17 1.66 -3.41
N THR A 47 -11.68 0.42 -3.37
CA THR A 47 -11.21 -0.19 -2.11
C THR A 47 -9.87 0.41 -1.66
N ILE A 48 -9.61 0.27 -0.36
CA ILE A 48 -8.41 0.82 0.28
C ILE A 48 -7.70 -0.29 1.05
N GLN A 49 -6.37 -0.37 0.93
CA GLN A 49 -5.54 -1.23 1.79
C GLN A 49 -4.29 -0.50 2.27
N THR A 50 -3.91 -0.76 3.52
CA THR A 50 -2.68 -0.24 4.11
C THR A 50 -1.60 -1.31 4.11
N ILE A 51 -0.43 -0.96 3.61
CA ILE A 51 0.77 -1.79 3.62
C ILE A 51 1.76 -1.19 4.60
N SER A 52 2.04 -1.92 5.68
CA SER A 52 3.05 -1.52 6.65
C SER A 52 4.47 -1.64 6.08
N LYS A 53 5.44 -1.04 6.76
CA LYS A 53 6.87 -1.27 6.47
C LYS A 53 7.26 -2.75 6.53
N VAL A 54 6.66 -3.52 7.45
CA VAL A 54 6.94 -4.96 7.60
C VAL A 54 6.39 -5.75 6.40
N ASP A 55 5.18 -5.41 5.96
CA ASP A 55 4.55 -6.02 4.78
C ASP A 55 5.40 -5.80 3.53
N ALA A 56 5.79 -4.54 3.27
CA ALA A 56 6.63 -4.17 2.13
C ALA A 56 7.98 -4.90 2.15
N LYS A 57 8.66 -4.97 3.31
CA LYS A 57 9.92 -5.71 3.47
C LYS A 57 9.77 -7.20 3.21
N SER A 58 8.57 -7.76 3.40
CA SER A 58 8.33 -9.19 3.21
C SER A 58 8.13 -9.60 1.75
N ALA A 59 8.06 -8.64 0.81
CA ALA A 59 7.98 -8.83 -0.64
C ALA A 59 8.84 -7.79 -1.41
N PRO A 60 10.18 -7.77 -1.22
CA PRO A 60 11.05 -6.67 -1.68
C PRO A 60 11.18 -6.55 -3.20
N LYS A 61 10.80 -7.59 -3.97
CA LYS A 61 10.84 -7.59 -5.44
C LYS A 61 9.51 -7.20 -6.08
N PHE A 62 8.46 -7.02 -5.27
CA PHE A 62 7.15 -6.67 -5.79
C PHE A 62 7.13 -5.19 -6.20
N THR A 63 6.70 -4.93 -7.43
CA THR A 63 6.50 -3.57 -7.95
C THR A 63 4.99 -3.36 -8.12
N PRO A 64 4.38 -2.40 -7.40
CA PRO A 64 2.96 -2.13 -7.53
C PRO A 64 2.56 -1.69 -8.94
N ILE A 65 1.42 -2.15 -9.40
CA ILE A 65 0.84 -1.83 -10.71
C ILE A 65 -0.09 -0.62 -10.56
N TRP A 66 0.26 0.46 -11.23
CA TRP A 66 -0.48 1.72 -11.20
C TRP A 66 -1.39 1.87 -12.41
N LYS A 67 -2.50 2.58 -12.22
CA LYS A 67 -3.29 3.11 -13.33
C LYS A 67 -2.59 4.39 -13.79
N LEU A 68 -1.73 4.22 -14.80
CA LEU A 68 -1.14 5.35 -15.52
C LEU A 68 -2.22 5.83 -16.49
N ASP A 69 -2.69 7.06 -16.31
CA ASP A 69 -3.55 7.73 -17.29
C ASP A 69 -2.79 7.96 -18.61
#